data_AF-A0A3A8YIF7-F1
#
_entry.id   AF-A0A3A8YIF7-F1
#
_cell.length_a   1.000
_cell.length_b   1.000
_cell.length_c   1.000
_cell.angle_alpha   90.00
_cell.angle_beta   90.00
_cell.angle_gamma   90.00
#
_symmetry.space_group_name_H-M   'P 1'
#
loop_
_entity.id
_entity.type
_entity.pdbx_description
1 polymer ?
#
loop_
_entity_poly.entity_id
_entity_poly.type
_entity_poly.pdbx_seq_one_letter_code
_entity_poly.pdbx_strand_id
1 'polypeptide(L)'
;MLPLPVQMMGRKLKPGDVVDEATVDRIVLELLPTTYRDDLRQAGEAYSRAIDPDTGMPAYTHMTFEKKVSLDGPDYWVYCGYCFAGKKVEPFEVRQRREAGKI
;
A
#
# COMPACT_ATOMS: atom_id res chain seq x y z
N MET A 1 4.86 -15.55 17.41
CA MET A 1 3.92 -16.17 16.45
C MET A 1 3.71 -15.14 15.35
N LEU A 2 4.45 -15.25 14.24
CA LEU A 2 4.29 -14.33 13.10
C LEU A 2 2.96 -14.61 12.41
N PRO A 3 2.21 -13.59 11.94
CA PRO A 3 1.05 -13.84 11.11
C PRO A 3 1.51 -14.56 9.84
N LEU A 4 0.92 -15.73 9.58
CA LEU A 4 1.13 -16.45 8.33
C LEU A 4 0.79 -15.53 7.16
N PRO A 5 1.59 -15.53 6.06
CA PRO A 5 1.26 -14.76 4.88
C PRO A 5 -0.13 -15.16 4.43
N VAL A 6 -1.03 -14.17 4.38
CA VAL A 6 -2.41 -14.40 3.98
C VAL A 6 -2.37 -14.79 2.51
N GLN A 7 -2.53 -16.09 2.23
CA GLN A 7 -2.78 -16.56 0.88
C GLN A 7 -4.05 -15.88 0.38
N MET A 8 -3.90 -15.03 -0.65
CA MET A 8 -4.92 -14.14 -1.21
C MET A 8 -6.07 -14.89 -1.91
N MET A 9 -6.75 -15.79 -1.22
CA MET A 9 -7.98 -16.44 -1.70
C MET A 9 -9.20 -15.66 -1.19
N GLY A 10 -9.62 -14.66 -1.97
CA GLY A 10 -11.00 -14.14 -1.93
C GLY A 10 -11.33 -12.97 -0.99
N ARG A 11 -10.39 -12.45 -0.18
CA ARG A 11 -10.62 -11.23 0.64
C ARG A 11 -9.89 -10.02 0.05
N LYS A 12 -10.56 -8.84 0.06
CA LYS A 12 -9.92 -7.55 -0.25
C LYS A 12 -8.86 -7.24 0.82
N LEU A 13 -7.68 -6.79 0.40
CA LEU A 13 -6.64 -6.29 1.29
C LEU A 13 -7.16 -5.10 2.11
N LYS A 14 -6.81 -5.08 3.39
CA LYS A 14 -7.07 -3.96 4.30
C LYS A 14 -5.77 -3.35 4.79
N PRO A 15 -5.68 -2.02 4.95
CA PRO A 15 -4.48 -1.41 5.52
C PRO A 15 -4.07 -2.08 6.83
N GLY A 16 -2.79 -2.44 6.95
CA GLY A 16 -2.25 -3.25 8.05
C GLY A 16 -2.12 -4.74 7.76
N ASP A 17 -2.71 -5.26 6.67
CA ASP A 17 -2.53 -6.66 6.28
C ASP A 17 -1.06 -6.94 5.93
N VAL A 18 -0.52 -8.03 6.48
CA VAL A 18 0.80 -8.56 6.13
C VAL A 18 0.68 -9.37 4.84
N VAL A 19 1.56 -9.09 3.90
CA VAL A 19 1.58 -9.67 2.55
C VAL A 19 2.98 -10.21 2.29
N ASP A 20 3.08 -11.37 1.66
CA ASP A 20 4.37 -11.91 1.23
C ASP A 20 4.91 -11.14 0.00
N GLU A 21 6.22 -11.17 -0.16
CA GLU A 21 6.91 -10.45 -1.24
C GLU A 21 6.48 -10.90 -2.64
N ALA A 22 6.27 -12.20 -2.86
CA ALA A 22 5.86 -12.72 -4.16
C ALA A 22 4.47 -12.20 -4.57
N THR A 23 3.54 -12.08 -3.62
CA THR A 23 2.24 -11.44 -3.86
C THR A 23 2.40 -9.95 -4.18
N VAL A 24 3.23 -9.21 -3.44
CA VAL A 24 3.48 -7.79 -3.71
C VAL A 24 4.07 -7.59 -5.11
N ASP A 25 5.13 -8.34 -5.44
CA ASP A 25 5.81 -8.23 -6.74
C ASP A 25 4.87 -8.60 -7.89
N ARG A 26 4.05 -9.66 -7.74
CA ARG A 26 3.04 -10.01 -8.75
C ARG A 26 2.06 -8.87 -8.99
N ILE A 27 1.51 -8.27 -7.93
CA ILE A 27 0.58 -7.14 -8.05
C ILE A 27 1.24 -5.97 -8.77
N VAL A 28 2.48 -5.64 -8.39
CA VAL A 28 3.20 -4.48 -8.93
C VAL A 28 3.60 -4.69 -10.40
N LEU A 29 3.96 -5.91 -10.78
CA LEU A 29 4.25 -6.27 -12.16
C LEU A 29 2.98 -6.27 -13.04
N GLU A 30 1.86 -6.77 -12.52
CA GLU A 30 0.58 -6.81 -13.24
C GLU A 30 -0.04 -5.41 -13.42
N LEU A 31 0.04 -4.54 -12.40
CA LEU A 31 -0.60 -3.22 -12.41
C LEU A 31 0.33 -2.07 -12.84
N LEU A 32 1.58 -2.39 -13.15
CA LEU A 32 2.69 -1.46 -13.40
C LEU A 32 3.08 -0.62 -12.15
N PRO A 33 4.38 -0.40 -11.93
CA PRO A 33 4.84 0.34 -10.78
C PRO A 33 4.63 1.84 -10.93
N THR A 34 4.05 2.48 -9.91
CA THR A 34 4.17 3.92 -9.67
C THR A 34 5.48 4.24 -8.94
N THR A 35 5.90 3.37 -8.03
CA THR A 35 7.17 3.48 -7.29
C THR A 35 7.71 2.09 -7.00
N TYR A 36 9.00 1.88 -7.24
CA TYR A 36 9.67 0.59 -7.08
C TYR A 36 11.01 0.76 -6.36
N ARG A 37 11.00 0.67 -5.03
CA ARG A 37 12.18 0.73 -4.15
C ARG A 37 12.20 -0.46 -3.20
N ASP A 38 13.36 -0.79 -2.63
CA ASP A 38 13.48 -1.91 -1.68
C ASP A 38 12.55 -1.77 -0.46
N ASP A 39 12.29 -0.54 -0.02
CA ASP A 39 11.47 -0.25 1.16
C ASP A 39 9.99 0.07 0.85
N LEU A 40 9.64 0.18 -0.44
CA LEU A 40 8.37 0.73 -0.90
C LEU A 40 8.02 0.25 -2.31
N ARG A 41 6.83 -0.33 -2.45
CA ARG A 41 6.22 -0.69 -3.73
C ARG A 41 4.87 0.01 -3.86
N GLN A 42 4.65 0.66 -4.99
CA GLN A 42 3.36 1.26 -5.32
C GLN A 42 2.97 0.88 -6.74
N ALA A 43 1.69 0.61 -6.96
CA ALA A 43 1.22 0.04 -8.21
C ALA A 43 -0.13 0.61 -8.67
N GLY A 44 -0.36 0.51 -9.98
CA GLY A 44 -1.64 0.80 -10.61
C GLY A 44 -1.90 2.28 -10.90
N GLU A 45 -3.07 2.51 -11.50
CA GLU A 45 -3.58 3.85 -11.75
C GLU A 45 -3.86 4.61 -10.45
N ALA A 46 -4.04 5.92 -10.58
CA ALA A 46 -4.48 6.76 -9.47
C ALA A 46 -5.82 6.27 -8.91
N TYR A 47 -5.85 5.95 -7.63
CA TYR A 47 -7.05 5.46 -6.95
C TYR A 47 -7.93 6.61 -6.44
N SER A 48 -7.31 7.65 -5.89
CA SER A 48 -8.00 8.82 -5.35
C SER A 48 -7.14 10.06 -5.44
N ARG A 49 -7.70 11.18 -4.99
CA ARG A 49 -7.03 12.48 -4.91
C ARG A 49 -7.32 13.13 -3.55
N ALA A 50 -6.28 13.67 -2.94
CA ALA A 50 -6.34 14.45 -1.71
C ALA A 50 -5.34 15.62 -1.79
N ILE A 51 -5.45 16.58 -0.89
CA ILE A 51 -4.45 17.65 -0.75
C ILE A 51 -3.24 17.07 -0.03
N ASP A 52 -2.07 17.15 -0.67
CA ASP A 52 -0.81 16.76 -0.04
C ASP A 52 -0.39 17.86 0.95
N PRO A 53 -0.27 17.55 2.26
CA PRO A 53 0.09 18.55 3.26
C PRO A 53 1.49 19.13 3.06
N ASP A 54 2.40 18.42 2.36
CA ASP A 54 3.76 18.89 2.12
C ASP A 54 3.82 19.97 1.03
N THR A 55 2.90 19.92 0.06
CA THR A 55 2.90 20.82 -1.10
C THR A 55 1.73 21.79 -1.11
N GLY A 56 0.67 21.53 -0.35
CA GLY A 56 -0.60 22.26 -0.40
C GLY A 56 -1.39 22.04 -1.69
N MET A 57 -0.95 21.15 -2.57
CA MET A 57 -1.54 20.92 -3.89
C MET A 57 -2.30 19.58 -3.93
N PRO A 58 -3.32 19.45 -4.79
CA PRO A 58 -3.94 18.16 -5.03
C PRO A 58 -2.93 17.15 -5.61
N ALA A 59 -2.87 15.96 -5.03
CA ALA A 59 -2.03 14.85 -5.49
C ALA A 59 -2.82 13.54 -5.53
N TYR A 60 -2.35 12.59 -6.34
CA TYR A 60 -2.98 11.29 -6.50
C TYR A 60 -2.41 10.25 -5.52
N THR A 61 -3.25 9.31 -5.11
CA THR A 61 -2.87 8.19 -4.23
C THR A 61 -2.89 6.86 -4.97
N HIS A 62 -1.97 5.97 -4.61
CA HIS A 62 -1.72 4.69 -5.27
C HIS A 62 -1.69 3.55 -4.26
N MET A 63 -2.02 2.33 -4.72
CA MET A 63 -1.92 1.13 -3.88
C MET A 63 -0.49 1.02 -3.36
N THR A 64 -0.31 0.88 -2.04
CA THR A 64 1.00 1.03 -1.40
C THR A 64 1.33 -0.13 -0.49
N PHE A 65 2.54 -0.67 -0.64
CA PHE A 65 3.12 -1.69 0.23
C PHE A 65 4.46 -1.18 0.79
N GLU A 66 4.64 -1.34 2.09
CA GLU A 66 5.88 -1.02 2.79
C GLU A 66 6.57 -2.29 3.26
N LYS A 67 7.87 -2.41 2.98
CA LYS A 67 8.70 -3.47 3.57
C LYS A 67 9.03 -3.10 5.01
N LYS A 68 8.81 -4.03 5.92
CA LYS A 68 9.23 -3.96 7.32
C LYS A 68 10.39 -4.92 7.53
N VAL A 69 11.49 -4.37 8.00
CA VAL A 69 12.69 -5.14 8.34
C VAL A 69 12.46 -5.84 9.67
N SER A 70 12.70 -7.14 9.71
CA SER A 70 12.61 -7.94 10.94
C SER A 70 14.01 -8.21 11.50
N LEU A 71 14.16 -8.12 12.82
CA LEU A 71 15.43 -8.43 13.50
C LEU A 71 15.58 -9.94 13.77
N ASP A 72 14.46 -10.64 13.95
CA ASP A 72 14.41 -12.03 14.43
C ASP A 72 13.77 -12.98 13.39
N GLY A 73 13.68 -12.56 12.13
CA GLY A 73 13.02 -13.33 11.08
C GLY A 73 13.15 -12.68 9.70
N PRO A 74 12.45 -13.20 8.68
CA PRO A 74 12.44 -12.60 7.35
C PRO A 74 11.73 -11.24 7.39
N ASP A 75 12.16 -10.35 6.50
CA ASP A 75 11.42 -9.13 6.18
C ASP A 75 10.02 -9.48 5.69
N TYR A 76 9.07 -8.57 5.90
CA TYR A 76 7.69 -8.77 5.49
C TYR A 76 7.11 -7.49 4.92
N TRP A 77 6.10 -7.60 4.06
CA TRP A 77 5.43 -6.44 3.50
C TRP A 77 4.12 -6.17 4.21
N VAL A 78 3.75 -4.90 4.32
CA VAL A 78 2.48 -4.45 4.89
C VAL A 78 1.76 -3.62 3.84
N TYR A 79 0.49 -3.94 3.60
CA TYR A 79 -0.36 -3.08 2.79
C TYR A 79 -0.72 -1.81 3.58
N CYS A 80 -0.37 -0.63 3.05
CA CYS A 80 -0.57 0.65 3.71
C CYS A 80 -1.90 1.32 3.35
N GLY A 81 -2.64 0.78 2.38
CA GLY A 81 -3.76 1.48 1.75
C GLY A 81 -3.31 2.29 0.54
N TYR A 82 -3.98 3.41 0.31
CA TYR A 82 -3.72 4.27 -0.85
C TYR A 82 -2.96 5.53 -0.42
N CYS A 83 -1.66 5.56 -0.71
CA CYS A 83 -0.75 6.63 -0.28
C CYS A 83 -0.32 7.49 -1.46
N PHE A 84 0.09 8.73 -1.22
CA PHE A 84 0.76 9.54 -2.25
C PHE A 84 2.02 8.84 -2.77
N ALA A 85 2.41 9.14 -4.02
CA ALA A 85 3.63 8.58 -4.60
C ALA A 85 4.85 8.84 -3.70
N GLY A 86 5.64 7.80 -3.43
CA GLY A 86 6.80 7.84 -2.55
C GLY A 86 6.51 7.87 -1.04
N LYS A 87 5.23 7.95 -0.62
CA LYS A 87 4.81 7.98 0.79
C LYS A 87 4.25 6.62 1.24
N LYS A 88 4.20 6.40 2.56
CA LYS A 88 3.79 5.12 3.18
C LYS A 88 2.56 5.21 4.10
N VAL A 89 1.94 6.38 4.16
CA VAL A 89 0.79 6.65 5.03
C VAL A 89 -0.38 7.12 4.17
N GLU A 90 -1.52 6.42 4.29
CA GLU A 90 -2.77 6.80 3.63
C GLU A 90 -3.25 8.16 4.18
N PRO A 91 -3.52 9.16 3.33
CA PRO A 91 -4.03 10.45 3.79
C PRO A 91 -5.36 10.27 4.53
N PHE A 92 -5.55 11.02 5.62
CA PHE A 92 -6.72 10.88 6.48
C PHE A 92 -8.05 10.98 5.72
N GLU A 93 -8.15 11.90 4.77
CA GLU A 93 -9.34 12.06 3.93
C GLU A 93 -9.61 10.83 3.05
N VAL A 94 -8.56 10.22 2.48
CA VAL A 94 -8.67 9.00 1.67
C VAL A 94 -9.12 7.84 2.55
N ARG A 95 -8.53 7.71 3.74
CA ARG A 95 -8.94 6.72 4.75
C ARG A 95 -10.42 6.85 5.10
N GLN A 96 -10.88 8.06 5.41
CA GLN A 96 -12.29 8.31 5.76
C GLN A 96 -13.24 7.93 4.63
N ARG A 97 -12.91 8.28 3.38
CA ARG A 97 -13.73 7.94 2.20
C ARG A 97 -13.79 6.42 2.00
N ARG A 98 -12.67 5.73 2.14
CA ARG A 98 -12.58 4.26 2.03
C ARG A 98 -13.39 3.56 3.13
N GLU A 99 -13.24 4.00 4.38
CA GLU A 99 -13.99 3.45 5.52
C GLU A 99 -15.50 3.71 5.40
N ALA A 100 -15.89 4.80 4.76
CA ALA A 100 -17.28 5.10 4.42
C ALA A 100 -17.80 4.38 3.15
N GLY A 101 -16.99 3.55 2.49
CA GLY A 101 -17.36 2.84 1.25
C GLY A 101 -17.58 3.75 0.04
N LYS A 102 -17.01 4.96 0.05
CA LYS A 102 -17.14 5.95 -1.03
C LYS A 102 -16.07 5.81 -2.11
N ILE A 103 -15.01 5.07 -1.81
CA ILE A 103 -13.93 4.62 -2.70
C ILE A 103 -13.56 3.20 -2.32
#